data_AF-A0A3B8WHE5-F1
#
_entry.id   AF-A0A3B8WHE5-F1
#
_cell.length_a   1.000
_cell.length_b   1.000
_cell.length_c   1.000
_cell.angle_alpha   90.00
_cell.angle_beta   90.00
_cell.angle_gamma   90.00
#
_symmetry.space_group_name_H-M   'P 1'
#
loop_
_entity.id
_entity.type
_entity.pdbx_description
1 polymer ?
#
loop_
_entity_poly.entity_id
_entity_poly.type
_entity_poly.pdbx_seq_one_letter_code
_entity_poly.pdbx_strand_id
1 'polypeptide(L)'
;YAHNRSIEGAGVTLAIFDSGVNVNHDEFAGKTLNANSGSYVSAINAYTLDEIEAMGLTGLDLYQPVATGEQEDVFGHGTHVTSMSWGENVGVAPEADVIMLDVYPTTSPDSLAVKGLIGELASMSVDFINASLTGVDYYENSDFTNERPLYEALETAGMGFIVASGNFGLDMTKTFITNTI
;
A
#
# COMPACT_ATOMS: atom_id res chain seq x y z
N TYR A 1 1.10 -14.27 -23.65
CA TYR A 1 -0.31 -14.44 -24.08
C TYR A 1 -1.07 -13.12 -24.04
N ALA A 2 -1.00 -12.36 -22.93
CA ALA A 2 -1.61 -11.03 -22.78
C ALA A 2 -0.92 -9.95 -23.65
N HIS A 3 0.42 -9.84 -23.56
CA HIS A 3 1.25 -8.98 -24.43
C HIS A 3 0.99 -9.19 -25.94
N ASN A 4 0.92 -10.44 -26.40
CA ASN A 4 0.59 -10.76 -27.80
C ASN A 4 -0.84 -10.35 -28.22
N ARG A 5 -1.68 -9.90 -27.28
CA ARG A 5 -3.03 -9.40 -27.50
C ARG A 5 -3.15 -7.91 -27.19
N SER A 6 -2.04 -7.22 -26.89
CA SER A 6 -2.01 -5.82 -26.46
C SER A 6 -2.93 -5.57 -25.26
N ILE A 7 -2.92 -6.52 -24.31
CA ILE A 7 -3.60 -6.37 -23.01
C ILE A 7 -2.50 -5.97 -22.03
N GLU A 8 -2.33 -4.66 -21.86
CA GLU A 8 -1.19 -4.06 -21.16
C GLU A 8 -1.61 -3.18 -19.97
N GLY A 9 -2.90 -3.18 -19.60
CA GLY A 9 -3.41 -2.49 -18.41
C GLY A 9 -3.97 -1.09 -18.65
N ALA A 10 -4.07 -0.62 -19.90
CA ALA A 10 -4.69 0.66 -20.20
C ALA A 10 -6.10 0.78 -19.60
N GLY A 11 -6.35 1.90 -18.92
CA GLY A 11 -7.61 2.19 -18.24
C GLY A 11 -7.79 1.52 -16.88
N VAL A 12 -6.74 0.86 -16.36
CA VAL A 12 -6.69 0.30 -15.00
C VAL A 12 -5.80 1.17 -14.12
N THR A 13 -6.29 1.53 -12.94
CA THR A 13 -5.53 2.23 -11.90
C THR A 13 -4.99 1.24 -10.89
N LEU A 14 -3.66 1.20 -10.74
CA LEU A 14 -2.94 0.34 -9.80
C LEU A 14 -2.31 1.20 -8.69
N ALA A 15 -2.77 1.03 -7.46
CA ALA A 15 -2.08 1.56 -6.29
C ALA A 15 -1.00 0.58 -5.82
N ILE A 16 0.19 1.08 -5.52
CA ILE A 16 1.30 0.31 -4.97
C ILE A 16 1.68 0.92 -3.63
N PHE A 17 1.54 0.14 -2.55
CA PHE A 17 2.09 0.48 -1.24
C PHE A 17 3.47 -0.16 -1.11
N ASP A 18 4.51 0.67 -1.11
CA ASP A 18 5.88 0.19 -0.99
C ASP A 18 6.80 1.32 -0.51
N SER A 19 8.10 1.23 -0.77
CA SER A 19 9.10 2.20 -0.34
C SER A 19 9.32 3.35 -1.32
N GLY A 20 8.34 3.63 -2.19
CA GLY A 20 8.48 4.54 -3.33
C GLY A 20 8.94 3.84 -4.63
N VAL A 21 9.20 4.63 -5.68
CA VAL A 21 9.81 4.22 -6.94
C VAL A 21 10.76 5.29 -7.46
N ASN A 22 11.92 4.86 -7.94
CA ASN A 22 12.81 5.69 -8.76
C ASN A 22 12.27 5.77 -10.19
N VAL A 23 11.42 6.77 -10.46
CA VAL A 23 10.81 7.02 -11.78
C VAL A 23 11.82 7.32 -12.89
N ASN A 24 13.07 7.69 -12.53
CA ASN A 24 14.13 7.94 -13.51
C ASN A 24 14.84 6.67 -13.98
N HIS A 25 14.47 5.49 -13.47
CA HIS A 25 15.00 4.22 -13.94
C HIS A 25 14.54 3.94 -15.39
N ASP A 26 15.42 3.38 -16.22
CA ASP A 26 15.17 3.14 -17.66
C ASP A 26 13.89 2.31 -17.92
N GLU A 27 13.54 1.43 -16.97
CA GLU A 27 12.33 0.62 -17.00
C GLU A 27 11.02 1.44 -16.99
N PHE A 28 11.07 2.71 -16.58
CA PHE A 28 9.93 3.63 -16.54
C PHE A 28 10.10 4.83 -17.49
N ALA A 29 11.05 4.75 -18.43
CA ALA A 29 11.36 5.87 -19.32
C ALA A 29 10.12 6.37 -20.06
N GLY A 30 9.84 7.67 -19.94
CA GLY A 30 8.69 8.32 -20.57
C GLY A 30 7.35 8.09 -19.88
N LYS A 31 7.32 7.34 -18.78
CA LYS A 31 6.13 7.17 -17.94
C LYS A 31 6.08 8.26 -16.86
N THR A 32 4.90 8.48 -16.29
CA THR A 32 4.69 9.43 -15.20
C THR A 32 3.72 8.82 -14.22
N LEU A 33 3.99 9.00 -12.93
CA LEU A 33 3.08 8.56 -11.87
C LEU A 33 1.80 9.39 -11.89
N ASN A 34 0.73 8.78 -11.40
CA ASN A 34 -0.50 9.47 -11.08
C ASN A 34 -0.25 10.53 -9.99
N ALA A 35 -0.95 11.66 -10.07
CA ALA A 35 -0.82 12.81 -9.16
C ALA A 35 -1.22 12.52 -7.70
N ASN A 36 -1.92 11.42 -7.44
CA ASN A 36 -2.25 10.97 -6.07
C ASN A 36 -1.08 10.23 -5.39
N SER A 37 0.05 10.05 -6.08
CA SER A 37 1.25 9.46 -5.50
C SER A 37 1.85 10.35 -4.41
N GLY A 38 2.48 9.76 -3.40
CA GLY A 38 3.08 10.51 -2.30
C GLY A 38 3.65 9.61 -1.22
N SER A 39 4.30 10.23 -0.23
CA SER A 39 4.82 9.57 0.96
C SER A 39 3.92 9.85 2.16
N TYR A 40 3.70 8.83 2.99
CA TYR A 40 2.74 8.84 4.08
C TYR A 40 3.25 8.07 5.30
N VAL A 41 2.87 8.55 6.49
CA VAL A 41 3.01 7.84 7.77
C VAL A 41 1.69 7.86 8.52
N SER A 42 1.48 6.94 9.45
CA SER A 42 0.32 6.96 10.34
C SER A 42 0.44 8.10 11.35
N ALA A 43 -0.70 8.59 11.86
CA ALA A 43 -0.73 9.64 12.87
C ALA A 43 0.12 9.30 14.11
N ILE A 44 0.17 8.02 14.52
CA ILE A 44 1.03 7.57 15.62
C ILE A 44 2.53 7.73 15.36
N ASN A 45 2.96 7.71 14.09
CA ASN A 45 4.35 7.96 13.69
C ASN A 45 4.61 9.43 13.31
N ALA A 46 3.56 10.19 12.99
CA ALA A 46 3.67 11.61 12.64
C ALA A 46 3.82 12.51 13.87
N TYR A 47 3.13 12.18 14.96
CA TYR A 47 2.93 13.07 16.11
C TYR A 47 3.52 12.50 17.40
N THR A 48 3.90 13.40 18.30
CA THR A 48 4.27 13.05 19.67
C THR A 48 3.05 12.64 20.50
N LEU A 49 3.27 11.95 21.63
CA LEU A 49 2.19 11.54 22.53
C LEU A 49 1.37 12.74 23.04
N ASP A 50 2.03 13.85 23.37
CA ASP A 50 1.35 15.07 23.84
C ASP A 50 0.48 15.70 22.74
N GLU A 51 0.93 15.65 21.49
CA GLU A 51 0.15 16.13 20.33
C GLU A 51 -1.06 15.22 20.07
N ILE A 52 -0.87 13.90 20.13
CA ILE A 52 -1.96 12.92 20.00
C ILE A 52 -3.03 13.15 21.09
N GLU A 53 -2.61 13.34 22.34
CA GLU A 53 -3.53 13.64 23.45
C GLU A 53 -4.25 14.98 23.22
N ALA A 54 -3.52 16.03 22.81
CA ALA A 54 -4.09 17.33 22.54
C ALA A 54 -5.09 17.33 21.36
N MET A 55 -4.85 16.50 20.35
CA MET A 55 -5.75 16.29 19.21
C MET A 55 -6.92 15.37 19.54
N GLY A 56 -6.85 14.63 20.66
CA GLY A 56 -7.86 13.65 21.05
C GLY A 56 -7.94 12.44 20.12
N LEU A 57 -6.85 12.11 19.42
CA LEU A 57 -6.82 10.95 18.51
C LEU A 57 -6.82 9.66 19.32
N THR A 58 -7.76 8.75 19.02
CA THR A 58 -7.86 7.46 19.70
C THR A 58 -8.31 6.36 18.74
N GLY A 59 -8.06 5.09 19.09
CA GLY A 59 -8.50 3.95 18.28
C GLY A 59 -8.00 4.05 16.83
N LEU A 60 -8.92 4.01 15.86
CA LEU A 60 -8.60 4.08 14.43
C LEU A 60 -8.11 5.46 13.98
N ASP A 61 -8.32 6.53 14.75
CA ASP A 61 -7.79 7.86 14.41
C ASP A 61 -6.25 7.86 14.37
N LEU A 62 -5.62 6.94 15.13
CA LEU A 62 -4.17 6.79 15.17
C LEU A 62 -3.58 6.25 13.85
N TYR A 63 -4.43 5.65 13.01
CA TYR A 63 -4.01 5.08 11.73
C TYR A 63 -4.19 6.05 10.57
N GLN A 64 -4.78 7.22 10.83
CA GLN A 64 -4.99 8.25 9.82
C GLN A 64 -3.67 8.57 9.11
N PRO A 65 -3.63 8.47 7.78
CA PRO A 65 -2.42 8.73 7.05
C PRO A 65 -2.13 10.23 7.00
N VAL A 66 -0.89 10.58 7.30
CA VAL A 66 -0.35 11.93 7.27
C VAL A 66 0.65 11.99 6.12
N ALA A 67 0.36 12.83 5.13
CA ALA A 67 1.27 13.05 4.01
C ALA A 67 2.57 13.72 4.50
N THR A 68 3.71 13.15 4.11
CA THR A 68 5.04 13.63 4.49
C THR A 68 5.77 14.29 3.31
N GLY A 69 5.30 14.08 2.08
CA GLY A 69 5.85 14.71 0.88
C GLY A 69 5.66 13.87 -0.37
N GLU A 70 6.54 14.08 -1.34
CA GLU A 70 6.63 13.24 -2.54
C GLU A 70 7.20 11.86 -2.19
N GLN A 71 6.81 10.86 -2.97
CA GLN A 71 7.37 9.52 -2.87
C GLN A 71 8.82 9.48 -3.42
N GLU A 72 9.73 8.76 -2.76
CA GLU A 72 11.10 8.55 -3.26
C GLU A 72 11.61 7.17 -2.83
N ASP A 73 12.11 6.38 -3.78
CA ASP A 73 12.73 5.10 -3.43
C ASP A 73 14.23 5.21 -3.15
N VAL A 74 14.57 5.19 -1.86
CA VAL A 74 15.95 5.13 -1.38
C VAL A 74 16.43 3.73 -1.02
N PHE A 75 15.57 2.71 -1.11
CA PHE A 75 15.86 1.33 -0.70
C PHE A 75 15.95 0.34 -1.87
N GLY A 76 15.29 0.65 -2.99
CA GLY A 76 15.22 -0.17 -4.20
C GLY A 76 14.10 -1.22 -4.19
N HIS A 77 13.48 -1.48 -3.05
CA HIS A 77 12.41 -2.50 -2.93
C HIS A 77 11.19 -2.09 -3.75
N GLY A 78 10.68 -0.87 -3.55
CA GLY A 78 9.51 -0.39 -4.28
C GLY A 78 9.76 -0.21 -5.77
N THR A 79 10.97 0.18 -6.19
CA THR A 79 11.38 0.18 -7.61
C THR A 79 11.33 -1.22 -8.21
N HIS A 80 11.88 -2.21 -7.50
CA HIS A 80 11.84 -3.60 -7.95
C HIS A 80 10.40 -4.11 -8.05
N VAL A 81 9.57 -3.87 -7.03
CA VAL A 81 8.15 -4.25 -7.03
C VAL A 81 7.38 -3.59 -8.17
N THR A 82 7.56 -2.29 -8.35
CA THR A 82 6.89 -1.51 -9.40
C THR A 82 7.31 -1.94 -10.80
N SER A 83 8.57 -2.35 -11.00
CA SER A 83 9.04 -2.85 -12.30
C SER A 83 8.28 -4.09 -12.77
N MET A 84 7.89 -4.98 -11.84
CA MET A 84 7.19 -6.22 -12.19
C MET A 84 5.76 -5.97 -12.69
N SER A 85 5.12 -4.89 -12.25
CA SER A 85 3.78 -4.51 -12.69
C SER A 85 3.83 -3.54 -13.87
N TRP A 86 4.54 -2.42 -13.73
CA TRP A 86 4.42 -1.24 -14.59
C TRP A 86 5.66 -0.97 -15.46
N GLY A 87 6.69 -1.79 -15.34
CA GLY A 87 7.89 -1.67 -16.16
C GLY A 87 7.61 -1.87 -17.65
N GLU A 88 8.24 -1.06 -18.50
CA GLU A 88 8.07 -1.09 -19.95
C GLU A 88 8.49 -2.44 -20.58
N ASN A 89 9.56 -3.05 -20.08
CA ASN A 89 10.15 -4.25 -20.68
C ASN A 89 9.71 -5.53 -19.96
N VAL A 90 9.53 -5.47 -18.64
CA VAL A 90 9.24 -6.66 -17.81
C VAL A 90 7.90 -6.60 -17.09
N GLY A 91 7.20 -5.47 -17.16
CA GLY A 91 5.91 -5.27 -16.52
C GLY A 91 4.82 -6.17 -17.09
N VAL A 92 3.95 -6.65 -16.20
CA VAL A 92 2.74 -7.38 -16.59
C VAL A 92 1.68 -6.43 -17.19
N ALA A 93 1.64 -5.18 -16.74
CA ALA A 93 0.67 -4.16 -17.11
C ALA A 93 1.35 -2.77 -17.31
N PRO A 94 2.20 -2.62 -18.36
CA PRO A 94 2.98 -1.39 -18.57
C PRO A 94 2.14 -0.15 -18.88
N GLU A 95 0.89 -0.29 -19.31
CA GLU A 95 -0.02 0.84 -19.63
C GLU A 95 -0.98 1.19 -18.48
N ALA A 96 -0.85 0.55 -17.31
CA ALA A 96 -1.63 0.92 -16.13
C ALA A 96 -1.30 2.34 -15.65
N ASP A 97 -2.28 3.02 -15.06
CA ASP A 97 -2.07 4.27 -14.33
C ASP A 97 -1.64 3.94 -12.91
N VAL A 98 -0.42 4.32 -12.51
CA VAL A 98 0.17 3.89 -11.24
C VAL A 98 0.16 5.01 -10.21
N ILE A 99 -0.44 4.73 -9.06
CA ILE A 99 -0.34 5.53 -7.84
C ILE A 99 0.71 4.86 -6.94
N MET A 100 1.82 5.53 -6.69
CA MET A 100 2.82 5.07 -5.72
C MET A 100 2.57 5.72 -4.36
N LEU A 101 2.33 4.89 -3.36
CA LEU A 101 2.14 5.29 -1.97
C LEU A 101 3.32 4.79 -1.17
N ASP A 102 4.30 5.67 -0.98
CA ASP A 102 5.46 5.40 -0.14
C ASP A 102 5.05 5.40 1.33
N VAL A 103 5.24 4.26 2.00
CA VAL A 103 4.88 4.05 3.40
C VAL A 103 6.08 3.60 4.24
N TYR A 104 7.30 3.88 3.76
CA TYR A 104 8.55 3.51 4.44
C TYR A 104 9.22 4.75 5.01
N PRO A 105 8.80 5.23 6.21
CA PRO A 105 9.48 6.37 6.86
C PRO A 105 10.95 6.07 7.18
N THR A 106 11.31 4.79 7.24
CA THR A 106 12.66 4.26 7.41
C THR A 106 12.79 2.95 6.64
N THR A 107 13.74 2.08 6.99
CA THR A 107 13.90 0.74 6.39
C THR A 107 12.74 -0.24 6.68
N SER A 108 11.69 0.20 7.37
CA SER A 108 10.54 -0.63 7.74
C SER A 108 9.24 0.05 7.35
N PRO A 109 8.25 -0.71 6.85
CA PRO A 109 6.96 -0.16 6.45
C PRO A 109 6.17 0.28 7.68
N ASP A 110 5.45 1.39 7.52
CA ASP A 110 4.34 1.76 8.40
C ASP A 110 3.05 1.11 7.89
N SER A 111 2.78 -0.11 8.35
CA SER A 111 1.57 -0.85 7.97
C SER A 111 0.28 -0.19 8.45
N LEU A 112 0.33 0.66 9.47
CA LEU A 112 -0.84 1.40 9.96
C LEU A 112 -1.24 2.50 8.98
N ALA A 113 -0.25 3.17 8.37
CA ALA A 113 -0.50 4.15 7.30
C ALA A 113 -1.24 3.51 6.13
N VAL A 114 -0.83 2.31 5.71
CA VAL A 114 -1.51 1.55 4.65
C VAL A 114 -2.96 1.27 5.02
N LYS A 115 -3.21 0.76 6.23
CA LYS A 115 -4.57 0.47 6.72
C LYS A 115 -5.45 1.71 6.74
N GLY A 116 -4.92 2.86 7.13
CA GLY A 116 -5.61 4.15 7.05
C GLY A 116 -5.89 4.59 5.61
N LEU A 117 -4.92 4.41 4.71
CA LEU A 117 -5.05 4.79 3.29
C LEU A 117 -6.08 3.97 2.54
N ILE A 118 -6.37 2.72 2.93
CA ILE A 118 -7.39 1.88 2.27
C ILE A 118 -8.73 2.62 2.12
N GLY A 119 -9.16 3.38 3.14
CA GLY A 119 -10.39 4.16 3.10
C GLY A 119 -10.36 5.30 2.08
N GLU A 120 -9.18 5.88 1.84
CA GLU A 120 -8.98 7.00 0.92
C GLU A 120 -8.89 6.55 -0.55
N LEU A 121 -8.43 5.32 -0.81
CA LEU A 121 -8.22 4.80 -2.17
C LEU A 121 -9.50 4.76 -3.02
N ALA A 122 -10.66 4.60 -2.39
CA ALA A 122 -11.95 4.64 -3.09
C ALA A 122 -12.16 5.99 -3.79
N SER A 123 -11.68 7.09 -3.20
CA SER A 123 -11.76 8.43 -3.81
C SER A 123 -10.77 8.61 -4.99
N MET A 124 -9.74 7.76 -5.05
CA MET A 124 -8.69 7.80 -6.06
C MET A 124 -9.00 6.95 -7.30
N SER A 125 -10.18 6.30 -7.35
CA SER A 125 -10.59 5.43 -8.47
C SER A 125 -9.60 4.30 -8.76
N VAL A 126 -9.04 3.73 -7.69
CA VAL A 126 -8.14 2.57 -7.75
C VAL A 126 -8.94 1.32 -8.09
N ASP A 127 -8.42 0.49 -9.00
CA ASP A 127 -9.01 -0.81 -9.34
C ASP A 127 -8.31 -1.95 -8.59
N PHE A 128 -6.98 -1.89 -8.53
CA PHE A 128 -6.15 -2.90 -7.87
C PHE A 128 -5.12 -2.24 -6.96
N ILE A 129 -4.80 -2.95 -5.88
CA ILE A 129 -3.85 -2.52 -4.87
C ILE A 129 -2.83 -3.64 -4.72
N ASN A 130 -1.55 -3.31 -4.84
CA ASN A 130 -0.45 -4.19 -4.47
C ASN A 130 0.22 -3.68 -3.20
N ALA A 131 0.23 -4.50 -2.15
CA ALA A 131 0.98 -4.22 -0.93
C ALA A 131 1.98 -5.36 -0.68
N SER A 132 3.22 -5.15 -1.09
CA SER A 132 4.32 -6.12 -0.95
C SER A 132 5.08 -5.91 0.36
N LEU A 133 4.35 -5.84 1.46
CA LEU A 133 4.86 -5.54 2.80
C LEU A 133 4.13 -6.36 3.88
N THR A 134 4.68 -6.38 5.08
CA THR A 134 4.11 -7.13 6.20
C THR A 134 3.07 -6.31 6.99
N GLY A 135 2.11 -6.98 7.64
CA GLY A 135 1.23 -6.34 8.62
C GLY A 135 -0.05 -5.72 8.04
N VAL A 136 -0.36 -6.01 6.77
CA VAL A 136 -1.58 -5.57 6.07
C VAL A 136 -2.42 -6.73 5.56
N ASP A 137 -1.91 -7.95 5.69
CA ASP A 137 -2.50 -9.23 5.29
C ASP A 137 -3.52 -9.78 6.30
N TYR A 138 -3.68 -9.10 7.44
CA TYR A 138 -4.68 -9.38 8.47
C TYR A 138 -5.12 -8.09 9.16
N TYR A 139 -6.28 -8.15 9.82
CA TYR A 139 -6.81 -7.05 10.63
C TYR A 139 -6.95 -7.48 12.10
N GLU A 140 -6.70 -6.55 13.02
CA GLU A 140 -6.98 -6.72 14.44
C GLU A 140 -8.48 -6.53 14.72
N ASN A 141 -9.05 -7.45 15.49
CA ASN A 141 -10.41 -7.34 15.98
C ASN A 141 -10.43 -7.79 17.45
N SER A 142 -10.30 -6.82 18.34
CA SER A 142 -10.20 -6.98 19.79
C SER A 142 -11.16 -6.01 20.51
N ASP A 143 -11.24 -6.10 21.84
CA ASP A 143 -12.00 -5.14 22.66
C ASP A 143 -11.44 -3.71 22.61
N PHE A 144 -10.18 -3.55 22.16
CA PHE A 144 -9.48 -2.26 22.11
C PHE A 144 -9.51 -1.64 20.72
N THR A 145 -9.45 -2.46 19.67
CA THR A 145 -9.37 -2.00 18.28
C THR A 145 -10.13 -2.94 17.35
N ASN A 146 -11.00 -2.38 16.50
CA ASN A 146 -11.66 -3.11 15.42
C ASN A 146 -11.27 -2.51 14.07
N GLU A 147 -10.37 -3.17 13.36
CA GLU A 147 -9.84 -2.72 12.06
C GLU A 147 -10.69 -3.19 10.88
N ARG A 148 -11.69 -4.05 11.08
CA ARG A 148 -12.57 -4.55 10.01
C ARG A 148 -13.17 -3.44 9.14
N PRO A 149 -13.65 -2.31 9.69
CA PRO A 149 -14.22 -1.22 8.89
C PRO A 149 -13.24 -0.64 7.85
N LEU A 150 -11.92 -0.69 8.11
CA LEU A 150 -10.92 -0.22 7.15
C LEU A 150 -10.93 -1.08 5.88
N TYR A 151 -11.12 -2.39 6.03
CA TYR A 151 -11.11 -3.34 4.92
C TYR A 151 -12.46 -3.44 4.21
N GLU A 152 -13.58 -3.09 4.86
CA GLU A 152 -14.91 -3.03 4.23
C GLU A 152 -14.96 -2.02 3.08
N ALA A 153 -14.10 -0.99 3.10
CA ALA A 153 -13.94 -0.05 2.00
C ALA A 153 -13.45 -0.72 0.70
N LEU A 154 -12.62 -1.77 0.81
CA LEU A 154 -12.14 -2.53 -0.36
C LEU A 154 -13.30 -3.22 -1.07
N GLU A 155 -14.15 -3.92 -0.31
CA GLU A 155 -15.31 -4.64 -0.84
C GLU A 155 -16.33 -3.67 -1.43
N THR A 156 -16.63 -2.59 -0.70
CA THR A 156 -17.61 -1.58 -1.12
C THR A 156 -17.20 -0.89 -2.42
N ALA A 157 -15.91 -0.61 -2.59
CA ALA A 157 -15.37 0.03 -3.79
C ALA A 157 -15.10 -0.96 -4.93
N GLY A 158 -15.20 -2.27 -4.69
CA GLY A 158 -14.89 -3.30 -5.69
C GLY A 158 -13.41 -3.39 -6.04
N MET A 159 -12.52 -2.98 -5.12
CA MET A 159 -11.07 -2.96 -5.32
C MET A 159 -10.44 -4.33 -5.06
N GLY A 160 -9.55 -4.77 -5.97
CA GLY A 160 -8.75 -5.97 -5.74
C GLY A 160 -7.55 -5.67 -4.84
N PHE A 161 -7.44 -6.35 -3.69
CA PHE A 161 -6.30 -6.21 -2.77
C PHE A 161 -5.36 -7.42 -2.86
N ILE A 162 -4.15 -7.19 -3.36
CA ILE A 162 -3.10 -8.19 -3.55
C ILE A 162 -2.00 -7.96 -2.52
N VAL A 163 -1.75 -8.97 -1.70
CA VAL A 163 -0.74 -8.94 -0.63
C VAL A 163 0.23 -10.11 -0.75
N ALA A 164 1.48 -9.90 -0.33
CA ALA A 164 2.44 -10.98 -0.20
C ALA A 164 2.15 -11.82 1.06
N SER A 165 2.26 -13.15 0.97
CA SER A 165 2.02 -14.06 2.11
C SER A 165 3.13 -14.06 3.18
N GLY A 166 4.16 -13.25 3.00
CA GLY A 166 5.35 -13.21 3.85
C GLY A 166 6.40 -14.29 3.51
N ASN A 167 7.63 -14.05 3.96
CA ASN A 167 8.81 -14.89 3.68
C ASN A 167 9.31 -15.63 4.93
N PHE A 168 8.43 -15.85 5.92
CA PHE A 168 8.80 -16.42 7.21
C PHE A 168 8.89 -17.96 7.22
N GLY A 169 8.52 -18.62 6.12
CA GLY A 169 8.47 -20.08 6.03
C GLY A 169 7.44 -20.71 6.98
N LEU A 170 6.44 -19.94 7.41
CA LEU A 170 5.41 -20.38 8.34
C LEU A 170 4.25 -21.04 7.61
N ASP A 171 3.78 -22.13 8.18
CA ASP A 171 2.51 -22.75 7.82
C ASP A 171 1.38 -22.07 8.60
N MET A 172 0.70 -21.15 7.94
CA MET A 172 -0.35 -20.33 8.59
C MET A 172 -1.51 -21.17 9.12
N THR A 173 -1.72 -22.39 8.63
CA THR A 173 -2.72 -23.31 9.20
C THR A 173 -2.38 -23.76 10.62
N LYS A 174 -1.11 -23.65 11.04
CA LYS A 174 -0.64 -24.00 12.39
C LYS A 174 -0.50 -22.80 13.31
N THR A 175 -0.21 -21.62 12.76
CA THR A 175 0.05 -20.39 13.53
C THR A 175 -1.23 -19.75 14.08
N PHE A 176 -2.34 -19.76 13.33
CA PHE A 176 -3.59 -19.14 13.79
C PHE A 176 -4.43 -20.05 14.71
N ILE A 177 -4.15 -21.35 14.78
CA ILE A 177 -4.83 -22.26 15.74
C ILE A 177 -4.38 -21.96 17.18
N THR A 178 -3.23 -21.32 17.40
CA THR A 178 -2.69 -21.04 18.73
C THR A 178 -2.99 -19.63 19.27
N ASN A 179 -3.55 -18.74 18.45
CA ASN A 179 -4.05 -17.42 18.88
C ASN A 179 -5.57 -17.39 18.69
N THR A 180 -6.28 -18.14 19.54
CA THR A 180 -7.73 -17.98 19.70
C THR A 180 -7.99 -16.64 20.40
N ILE A 181 -8.79 -15.81 19.73
CA ILE A 181 -9.48 -14.63 20.26
C ILE A 181 -10.15 -14.96 21.59
#